data_AF-A0A1Y4L7Q2-F1
#
_entry.id   AF-A0A1Y4L7Q2-F1
#
_cell.length_a   1.000
_cell.length_b   1.000
_cell.length_c   1.000
_cell.angle_alpha   90.00
_cell.angle_beta   90.00
_cell.angle_gamma   90.00
#
_symmetry.space_group_name_H-M   'P 1'
#
loop_
_entity.id
_entity.type
_entity.pdbx_description
1 polymer ?
#
loop_
_entity_poly.entity_id
_entity_poly.type
_entity_poly.pdbx_seq_one_letter_code
_entity_poly.pdbx_strand_id
1 'polypeptide(L)'
;MTTDEMLARLPGEQPDFEELQEIIGRELQGKLFARRVGMDEDPFSLSPYPHWECVCTACGKKFEADVKDKLKDMTVCPMCGTKVEPHRWMFRRGGKLTSAFLFYHLFRGAGREIWVRSWRVSQYLSPDGLEMDYVPMSIYHFDDRTAEKWKFGWQGWKPIKTIHMDSWRVSLYSYEYYPAFVGSISRETIQGSCLEYSQLDRAIEYEFPLIEYIGFYLKNPSVEYLWKSHCIPLLEDYFHGSRGDVRRAVNLKAKTFKDLFRGADKREMKIIPQLHAREIIWFHWLYQAGVIRADQDGVDWARARPSFNHDIPDDDEKQLYRYIHRQAERCGRSYTSVLRDYADHLRQIERLGGGELWPHDLDEAHRRLSDRERKIQDQGLNGMFRARRRLWQWAVWRHAGMFIRPIDSVKEITLEGERQDNCVAGYAKRHAEGRTVIFVLRRANDPTKNWHTVELIPGTLTVRQCRGYKNREATPEAQAFVDAWVQRLKNIRDQRRKSA
;
A
#
# COMPACT_ATOMS: atom_id res chain seq x y z
N MET A 1 -3.52 -10.91 -40.00
CA MET A 1 -4.73 -11.67 -40.41
C MET A 1 -5.93 -10.72 -40.48
N THR A 2 -6.81 -10.87 -41.48
CA THR A 2 -8.07 -10.10 -41.55
C THR A 2 -9.09 -10.60 -40.51
N THR A 3 -10.15 -9.84 -40.24
CA THR A 3 -11.19 -10.29 -39.29
C THR A 3 -11.90 -11.56 -39.79
N ASP A 4 -12.15 -11.68 -41.09
CA ASP A 4 -12.84 -12.85 -41.66
C ASP A 4 -11.96 -14.10 -41.62
N GLU A 5 -10.67 -13.96 -41.95
CA GLU A 5 -9.68 -15.04 -41.80
C GLU A 5 -9.57 -15.50 -40.35
N MET A 6 -9.59 -14.55 -39.41
CA MET A 6 -9.53 -14.83 -37.98
C MET A 6 -10.75 -15.65 -37.54
N LEU A 7 -11.96 -15.23 -37.93
CA LEU A 7 -13.19 -15.95 -37.57
C LEU A 7 -13.26 -17.35 -38.17
N ALA A 8 -12.74 -17.53 -39.39
CA ALA A 8 -12.71 -18.84 -40.05
C ALA A 8 -11.74 -19.83 -39.39
N ARG A 9 -10.69 -19.33 -38.73
CA ARG A 9 -9.64 -20.14 -38.09
C ARG A 9 -9.81 -20.31 -36.59
N LEU A 10 -10.64 -19.48 -35.96
CA LEU A 10 -10.88 -19.52 -34.53
C LEU A 10 -11.52 -20.86 -34.15
N PRO A 11 -10.97 -21.60 -33.18
CA PRO A 11 -11.63 -22.79 -32.66
C PRO A 11 -13.03 -22.46 -32.11
N GLY A 12 -14.01 -23.31 -32.45
CA GLY A 12 -15.42 -23.13 -32.07
C GLY A 12 -15.74 -23.44 -30.61
N GLU A 13 -14.72 -23.67 -29.79
CA GLU A 13 -14.83 -24.05 -28.39
C GLU A 13 -15.39 -22.90 -27.53
N GLN A 14 -16.25 -23.28 -26.58
CA GLN A 14 -16.88 -22.39 -25.61
C GLN A 14 -16.35 -22.73 -24.21
N PRO A 15 -16.43 -21.81 -23.24
CA PRO A 15 -16.12 -22.12 -21.84
C PRO A 15 -16.95 -23.31 -21.35
N ASP A 16 -16.32 -24.22 -20.61
CA ASP A 16 -17.04 -25.29 -19.95
C ASP A 16 -17.80 -24.74 -18.73
N PHE A 17 -19.08 -25.07 -18.65
CA PHE A 17 -19.94 -24.58 -17.56
C PHE A 17 -19.47 -25.10 -16.20
N GLU A 18 -19.02 -26.36 -16.12
CA GLU A 18 -18.57 -26.96 -14.86
C GLU A 18 -17.30 -26.26 -14.35
N GLU A 19 -16.31 -26.05 -15.22
CA GLU A 19 -15.11 -25.27 -14.90
C GLU A 19 -15.43 -23.85 -14.40
N LEU A 20 -16.33 -23.13 -15.09
CA LEU A 20 -16.71 -21.79 -14.66
C LEU A 20 -17.40 -21.79 -13.30
N GLN A 21 -18.18 -22.83 -12.97
CA GLN A 21 -18.80 -22.99 -11.65
C GLN A 21 -17.77 -23.30 -10.57
N GLU A 22 -16.78 -24.15 -10.86
CA GLU A 22 -15.70 -24.46 -9.93
C GLU A 22 -14.90 -23.19 -9.55
N ILE A 23 -14.61 -22.33 -10.52
CA ILE A 23 -13.97 -21.03 -10.28
C ILE A 23 -14.82 -20.17 -9.32
N ILE A 24 -16.13 -20.10 -9.52
CA ILE A 24 -17.03 -19.36 -8.63
C ILE A 24 -16.99 -19.94 -7.21
N GLY A 25 -17.04 -21.26 -7.08
CA GLY A 25 -17.02 -21.95 -5.80
C GLY A 25 -15.71 -21.78 -5.03
N ARG A 26 -14.57 -21.83 -5.73
CA ARG A 26 -13.22 -21.78 -5.15
C ARG A 26 -12.74 -20.35 -4.88
N GLU A 27 -12.88 -19.46 -5.85
CA GLU A 27 -12.19 -18.15 -5.87
C GLU A 27 -13.08 -16.99 -5.44
N LEU A 28 -14.40 -17.08 -5.63
CA LEU A 28 -15.33 -15.97 -5.41
C LEU A 28 -16.15 -16.09 -4.12
N GLN A 29 -15.80 -17.06 -3.26
CA GLN A 29 -16.51 -17.42 -2.04
C GLN A 29 -17.99 -17.76 -2.31
N GLY A 30 -18.33 -19.05 -2.24
CA GLY A 30 -19.69 -19.52 -2.45
C GLY A 30 -20.73 -18.77 -1.59
N LYS A 31 -21.90 -18.52 -2.16
CA LYS A 31 -23.05 -17.90 -1.49
C LYS A 31 -24.20 -18.90 -1.46
N LEU A 32 -24.98 -18.87 -0.40
CA LEU A 32 -26.22 -19.65 -0.29
C LEU A 32 -27.40 -18.69 -0.25
N PHE A 33 -28.16 -18.66 -1.34
CA PHE A 33 -29.37 -17.85 -1.41
C PHE A 33 -30.57 -18.66 -0.97
N ALA A 34 -31.34 -18.16 -0.01
CA ALA A 34 -32.54 -18.85 0.46
C ALA A 34 -33.76 -17.92 0.45
N ARG A 35 -34.90 -18.43 -0.01
CA ARG A 35 -36.22 -17.79 0.09
C ARG A 35 -37.18 -18.69 0.87
N ARG A 36 -38.13 -18.08 1.59
CA ARG A 36 -39.21 -18.84 2.25
C ARG A 36 -40.32 -19.08 1.24
N VAL A 37 -40.79 -20.31 1.17
CA VAL A 37 -41.96 -20.71 0.36
C VAL A 37 -43.04 -21.22 1.33
N GLY A 38 -44.31 -21.01 1.00
CA GLY A 38 -45.44 -21.55 1.78
C GLY A 38 -45.89 -20.72 2.98
N MET A 39 -45.51 -19.43 3.09
CA MET A 39 -46.06 -18.52 4.12
C MET A 39 -46.91 -17.37 3.57
N ASP A 40 -46.80 -16.98 2.30
CA ASP A 40 -47.37 -15.68 1.84
C ASP A 40 -48.06 -15.64 0.46
N GLU A 41 -48.25 -16.74 -0.27
CA GLU A 41 -49.01 -16.68 -1.54
C GLU A 41 -49.97 -17.87 -1.69
N ASP A 42 -51.26 -17.53 -1.73
CA ASP A 42 -52.45 -18.37 -1.98
C ASP A 42 -53.00 -19.21 -0.80
N PRO A 43 -54.16 -18.82 -0.21
CA PRO A 43 -54.90 -19.63 0.77
C PRO A 43 -55.38 -20.99 0.24
N PHE A 44 -55.27 -21.23 -1.07
CA PHE A 44 -55.63 -22.48 -1.75
C PHE A 44 -54.42 -23.26 -2.28
N SER A 45 -53.19 -22.83 -1.98
CA SER A 45 -51.97 -23.55 -2.34
C SER A 45 -51.86 -24.87 -1.58
N LEU A 46 -51.88 -25.98 -2.30
CA LEU A 46 -51.65 -27.34 -1.82
C LEU A 46 -50.14 -27.68 -1.70
N SER A 47 -49.26 -26.69 -1.44
CA SER A 47 -47.84 -26.96 -1.17
C SER A 47 -47.65 -27.24 0.34
N PRO A 48 -47.12 -28.42 0.71
CA PRO A 48 -47.15 -28.88 2.10
C PRO A 48 -45.94 -28.31 2.86
N TYR A 49 -46.23 -27.52 3.89
CA TYR A 49 -45.28 -26.98 4.89
C TYR A 49 -44.34 -25.85 4.43
N PRO A 50 -44.20 -24.80 5.26
CA PRO A 50 -43.25 -23.73 5.01
C PRO A 50 -41.83 -24.25 5.10
N HIS A 51 -41.03 -23.98 4.06
CA HIS A 51 -39.63 -24.39 3.96
C HIS A 51 -38.78 -23.28 3.35
N TRP A 52 -37.46 -23.43 3.44
CA TRP A 52 -36.49 -22.65 2.68
C TRP A 52 -36.23 -23.34 1.35
N GLU A 53 -36.41 -22.61 0.25
CA GLU A 53 -35.85 -23.01 -1.04
C GLU A 53 -34.48 -22.33 -1.17
N CYS A 54 -33.43 -23.16 -1.27
CA CYS A 54 -32.03 -22.76 -1.22
C CYS A 54 -31.34 -23.01 -2.55
N VAL A 55 -30.45 -22.09 -2.95
CA VAL A 55 -29.61 -22.19 -4.15
C VAL A 55 -28.17 -21.88 -3.77
N CYS A 56 -27.25 -22.81 -4.05
CA CYS A 56 -25.82 -22.62 -3.79
C CYS A 56 -25.11 -22.11 -5.05
N THR A 57 -24.40 -20.98 -4.95
CA THR A 57 -23.64 -20.42 -6.08
C THR A 57 -22.35 -21.16 -6.40
N ALA A 58 -21.85 -22.00 -5.48
CA ALA A 58 -20.63 -22.77 -5.69
C ALA A 58 -20.85 -24.03 -6.53
N CYS A 59 -22.02 -24.69 -6.41
CA CYS A 59 -22.32 -25.92 -7.14
C CYS A 59 -23.55 -25.83 -8.05
N GLY A 60 -24.27 -24.70 -8.03
CA GLY A 60 -25.47 -24.48 -8.82
C GLY A 60 -26.72 -25.25 -8.38
N LYS A 61 -26.61 -26.16 -7.42
CA LYS A 61 -27.72 -27.02 -7.00
C LYS A 61 -28.76 -26.26 -6.18
N LYS A 62 -30.02 -26.59 -6.46
CA LYS A 62 -31.18 -26.22 -5.64
C LYS A 62 -31.50 -27.33 -4.65
N PHE A 63 -31.94 -26.95 -3.45
CA PHE A 63 -32.41 -27.89 -2.44
C PHE A 63 -33.37 -27.20 -1.46
N GLU A 64 -34.12 -28.00 -0.72
CA GLU A 64 -35.03 -27.52 0.32
C GLU A 64 -34.41 -27.71 1.71
N ALA A 65 -34.68 -26.78 2.63
CA ALA A 65 -34.30 -26.89 4.04
C ALA A 65 -35.48 -26.52 4.96
N ASP A 66 -35.51 -27.06 6.18
CA ASP A 66 -36.62 -26.81 7.11
C ASP A 66 -36.61 -25.32 7.53
N VAL A 67 -37.78 -24.67 7.56
CA VAL A 67 -37.91 -23.27 8.00
C VAL A 67 -37.39 -23.03 9.43
N LYS A 68 -37.32 -24.07 10.27
CA LYS A 68 -36.73 -24.05 11.61
C LYS A 68 -35.22 -23.79 11.58
N ASP A 69 -34.55 -24.17 10.50
CA ASP A 69 -33.13 -23.91 10.33
C ASP A 69 -32.91 -22.41 10.14
N LYS A 70 -32.01 -21.87 10.95
CA LYS A 70 -31.64 -20.46 10.88
C LYS A 70 -30.71 -20.30 9.69
N LEU A 71 -31.15 -19.58 8.66
CA LEU A 71 -30.36 -19.28 7.47
C LEU A 71 -28.93 -18.83 7.78
N LYS A 72 -28.75 -17.95 8.78
CA LYS A 72 -27.41 -17.46 9.19
C LYS A 72 -26.44 -18.55 9.66
N ASP A 73 -26.95 -19.70 10.09
CA ASP A 73 -26.16 -20.82 10.59
C ASP A 73 -25.82 -21.82 9.45
N MET A 74 -26.44 -21.66 8.26
CA MET A 74 -26.19 -22.47 7.07
C MET A 74 -24.90 -22.01 6.33
N THR A 75 -23.75 -22.21 6.98
CA THR A 75 -22.44 -21.75 6.50
C THR A 75 -21.67 -22.76 5.65
N VAL A 76 -22.26 -23.93 5.40
CA VAL A 76 -21.71 -24.99 4.54
C VAL A 76 -22.84 -25.51 3.66
N CYS A 77 -22.57 -25.65 2.36
CA CYS A 77 -23.55 -26.21 1.44
C CYS A 77 -23.70 -27.73 1.68
N PRO A 78 -24.90 -28.25 1.94
CA PRO A 78 -25.10 -29.69 2.15
C PRO A 78 -24.91 -30.51 0.87
N MET A 79 -24.96 -29.88 -0.31
CA MET A 79 -24.88 -30.56 -1.60
C MET A 79 -23.46 -30.73 -2.14
N CYS A 80 -22.52 -29.86 -1.73
CA CYS A 80 -21.13 -29.90 -2.21
C CYS A 80 -20.08 -29.76 -1.11
N GLY A 81 -20.47 -29.46 0.14
CA GLY A 81 -19.54 -29.30 1.26
C GLY A 81 -18.72 -28.00 1.27
N THR A 82 -18.88 -27.13 0.26
CA THR A 82 -18.18 -25.85 0.19
C THR A 82 -18.67 -24.91 1.29
N LYS A 83 -17.75 -24.15 1.91
CA LYS A 83 -18.11 -23.04 2.81
C LYS A 83 -18.85 -21.96 2.03
N VAL A 84 -19.99 -21.52 2.56
CA VAL A 84 -20.87 -20.56 1.90
C VAL A 84 -21.29 -19.43 2.82
N GLU A 85 -21.51 -18.25 2.24
CA GLU A 85 -22.13 -17.12 2.94
C GLU A 85 -23.66 -17.13 2.73
N PRO A 86 -24.46 -17.25 3.80
CA PRO A 86 -25.90 -17.30 3.68
C PRO A 86 -26.53 -15.92 3.45
N HIS A 87 -27.35 -15.80 2.41
CA HIS A 87 -28.05 -14.58 2.04
C HIS A 87 -29.54 -14.82 1.82
N ARG A 88 -30.37 -13.92 2.33
CA ARG A 88 -31.80 -13.92 2.01
C ARG A 88 -32.01 -13.49 0.57
N TRP A 89 -32.82 -14.25 -0.16
CA TRP A 89 -33.25 -13.94 -1.51
C TRP A 89 -34.64 -13.33 -1.49
N MET A 90 -34.76 -12.12 -2.03
CA MET A 90 -36.03 -11.40 -2.20
C MET A 90 -36.23 -11.14 -3.69
N PHE A 91 -37.45 -11.40 -4.19
CA PHE A 91 -37.81 -11.11 -5.57
C PHE A 91 -37.70 -9.62 -5.86
N ARG A 92 -36.73 -9.23 -6.69
CA ARG A 92 -36.78 -7.98 -7.45
C ARG A 92 -37.15 -8.34 -8.89
N ARG A 93 -37.77 -7.42 -9.63
CA ARG A 93 -37.96 -7.60 -11.08
C ARG A 93 -36.57 -7.75 -11.73
N GLY A 94 -36.32 -8.88 -12.41
CA GLY A 94 -35.03 -9.24 -12.99
C GLY A 94 -34.15 -10.10 -12.07
N GLY A 95 -33.36 -11.01 -12.65
CA GLY A 95 -32.44 -11.88 -11.92
C GLY A 95 -31.39 -11.10 -11.12
N LYS A 96 -30.88 -11.68 -10.02
CA LYS A 96 -29.86 -11.07 -9.17
C LYS A 96 -28.46 -11.48 -9.64
N LEU A 97 -27.61 -10.53 -10.01
CA LEU A 97 -26.19 -10.81 -10.25
C LEU A 97 -25.54 -11.30 -8.96
N THR A 98 -24.96 -12.50 -9.01
CA THR A 98 -24.35 -13.18 -7.85
C THR A 98 -22.83 -13.10 -7.89
N SER A 99 -22.26 -13.30 -9.07
CA SER A 99 -20.83 -13.34 -9.37
C SER A 99 -20.57 -12.83 -10.79
N ALA A 100 -19.43 -12.17 -10.98
CA ALA A 100 -18.97 -11.71 -12.28
C ALA A 100 -17.44 -11.67 -12.33
N PHE A 101 -16.85 -12.11 -13.44
CA PHE A 101 -15.39 -12.17 -13.65
C PHE A 101 -15.01 -12.23 -15.12
N LEU A 102 -13.74 -11.95 -15.40
CA LEU A 102 -13.13 -12.22 -16.70
C LEU A 102 -12.56 -13.63 -16.74
N PHE A 103 -12.82 -14.35 -17.82
CA PHE A 103 -12.29 -15.69 -18.03
C PHE A 103 -11.46 -15.74 -19.30
N TYR A 104 -10.25 -16.29 -19.22
CA TYR A 104 -9.34 -16.47 -20.35
C TYR A 104 -9.24 -17.95 -20.69
N HIS A 105 -9.75 -18.32 -21.86
CA HIS A 105 -9.73 -19.69 -22.37
C HIS A 105 -8.67 -19.81 -23.47
N LEU A 106 -7.73 -20.75 -23.32
CA LEU A 106 -6.64 -21.00 -24.26
C LEU A 106 -6.95 -22.22 -25.13
N PHE A 107 -6.66 -22.10 -26.43
CA PHE A 107 -6.94 -23.13 -27.43
C PHE A 107 -5.72 -23.38 -28.31
N ARG A 108 -5.62 -24.62 -28.77
CA ARG A 108 -4.63 -25.02 -29.77
C ARG A 108 -5.05 -24.54 -31.16
N GLY A 109 -4.17 -23.82 -31.84
CA GLY A 109 -4.35 -23.47 -33.25
C GLY A 109 -3.66 -24.45 -34.20
N ALA A 110 -3.61 -24.08 -35.49
CA ALA A 110 -2.88 -24.86 -36.48
C ALA A 110 -1.36 -24.73 -36.27
N GLY A 111 -0.61 -25.80 -36.54
CA GLY A 111 0.85 -25.77 -36.45
C GLY A 111 1.33 -25.46 -35.03
N ARG A 112 2.01 -24.32 -34.84
CA ARG A 112 2.53 -23.87 -33.53
C ARG A 112 1.65 -22.82 -32.86
N GLU A 113 0.50 -22.50 -33.42
CA GLU A 113 -0.34 -21.40 -32.96
C GLU A 113 -1.05 -21.68 -31.63
N ILE A 114 -1.30 -20.60 -30.89
CA ILE A 114 -2.15 -20.56 -29.70
C ILE A 114 -3.16 -19.43 -29.86
N TRP A 115 -4.40 -19.73 -29.50
CA TRP A 115 -5.49 -18.78 -29.44
C TRP A 115 -5.91 -18.57 -27.99
N VAL A 116 -6.28 -17.34 -27.64
CA VAL A 116 -6.89 -17.05 -26.34
C VAL A 116 -8.17 -16.27 -26.58
N ARG A 117 -9.27 -16.65 -25.92
CA ARG A 117 -10.51 -15.87 -25.90
C ARG A 117 -10.77 -15.39 -24.49
N SER A 118 -11.04 -14.10 -24.34
CA SER A 118 -11.53 -13.54 -23.09
C SER A 118 -13.05 -13.45 -23.09
N TRP A 119 -13.66 -13.74 -21.96
CA TRP A 119 -15.11 -13.77 -21.76
C TRP A 119 -15.47 -12.96 -20.52
N ARG A 120 -16.59 -12.22 -20.58
CA ARG A 120 -17.26 -11.71 -19.38
C ARG A 120 -18.24 -12.75 -18.92
N VAL A 121 -17.94 -13.38 -17.80
CA VAL A 121 -18.82 -14.38 -17.19
C VAL A 121 -19.65 -13.68 -16.12
N SER A 122 -20.97 -13.83 -16.21
CA SER A 122 -21.93 -13.29 -15.25
C SER A 122 -22.86 -14.40 -14.80
N GLN A 123 -22.95 -14.63 -13.49
CA GLN A 123 -23.89 -15.58 -12.91
C GLN A 123 -25.07 -14.84 -12.29
N TYR A 124 -26.27 -15.16 -12.74
CA TYR A 124 -27.52 -14.59 -12.25
C TYR A 124 -28.34 -15.64 -11.51
N LEU A 125 -28.97 -15.21 -10.42
CA LEU A 125 -29.99 -15.98 -9.73
C LEU A 125 -31.38 -15.53 -10.20
N SER A 126 -32.06 -16.41 -10.91
CA SER A 126 -33.45 -16.30 -11.36
C SER A 126 -34.37 -17.22 -10.54
N PRO A 127 -35.71 -17.08 -10.66
CA PRO A 127 -36.65 -18.01 -10.04
C PRO A 127 -36.38 -19.48 -10.43
N ASP A 128 -35.95 -19.69 -11.67
CA ASP A 128 -35.71 -21.01 -12.26
C ASP A 128 -34.34 -21.58 -11.89
N GLY A 129 -33.39 -20.75 -11.43
CA GLY A 129 -32.15 -21.19 -10.80
C GLY A 129 -30.98 -20.27 -11.04
N LEU A 130 -29.77 -20.84 -11.05
CA LEU A 130 -28.61 -20.11 -11.52
C LEU A 130 -28.54 -20.22 -13.03
N GLU A 131 -28.39 -19.06 -13.65
CA GLU A 131 -28.09 -18.91 -15.07
C GLU A 131 -26.71 -18.29 -15.21
N MET A 132 -25.96 -18.70 -16.22
CA MET A 132 -24.67 -18.12 -16.54
C MET A 132 -24.70 -17.58 -17.96
N ASP A 133 -24.27 -16.33 -18.08
CA ASP A 133 -24.03 -15.67 -19.35
C ASP A 133 -22.51 -15.49 -19.52
N TYR A 134 -22.01 -15.75 -20.73
CA TYR A 134 -20.61 -15.57 -21.08
C TYR A 134 -20.51 -14.84 -22.43
N VAL A 135 -20.12 -13.57 -22.36
CA VAL A 135 -20.03 -12.71 -23.55
C VAL A 135 -18.58 -12.55 -23.96
N PRO A 136 -18.20 -12.88 -25.21
CA PRO A 136 -16.82 -12.73 -25.66
C PRO A 136 -16.40 -11.26 -25.68
N MET A 137 -15.16 -11.00 -25.28
CA MET A 137 -14.56 -9.66 -25.19
C MET A 137 -13.45 -9.44 -26.20
N SER A 138 -12.44 -10.31 -26.18
CA SER A 138 -11.29 -10.23 -27.07
C SER A 138 -10.89 -11.61 -27.55
N ILE A 139 -10.27 -11.63 -28.72
CA ILE A 139 -9.57 -12.78 -29.28
C ILE A 139 -8.11 -12.38 -29.41
N TYR A 140 -7.23 -13.24 -28.94
CA TYR A 140 -5.79 -13.12 -29.05
C TYR A 140 -5.28 -14.28 -29.88
N HIS A 141 -4.37 -13.99 -30.79
CA HIS A 141 -3.68 -14.96 -31.62
C HIS A 141 -2.18 -14.82 -31.40
N PHE A 142 -1.52 -15.94 -31.15
CA PHE A 142 -0.09 -16.02 -30.90
C PHE A 142 0.54 -17.11 -31.76
N ASP A 143 1.63 -16.75 -32.41
CA ASP A 143 2.55 -17.64 -33.10
C ASP A 143 3.99 -17.25 -32.74
N ASP A 144 4.99 -18.01 -33.19
CA ASP A 144 6.42 -17.80 -32.89
C ASP A 144 6.90 -16.36 -33.17
N ARG A 145 6.22 -15.60 -34.04
CA ARG A 145 6.59 -14.21 -34.41
C ARG A 145 5.46 -13.20 -34.34
N THR A 146 4.23 -13.64 -34.10
CA THR A 146 3.05 -12.77 -34.19
C THR A 146 2.29 -12.78 -32.88
N ALA A 147 1.82 -11.59 -32.52
CA ALA A 147 0.83 -11.41 -31.49
C ALA A 147 -0.21 -10.45 -32.08
N GLU A 148 -1.45 -10.88 -32.13
CA GLU A 148 -2.56 -10.09 -32.67
C GLU A 148 -3.73 -10.10 -31.69
N LYS A 149 -4.49 -9.02 -31.64
CA LYS A 149 -5.68 -8.89 -30.78
C LYS A 149 -6.84 -8.32 -31.57
N TRP A 150 -8.02 -8.91 -31.40
CA TRP A 150 -9.30 -8.36 -31.82
C TRP A 150 -10.15 -8.11 -30.60
N LYS A 151 -10.91 -7.02 -30.61
CA LYS A 151 -11.87 -6.69 -29.55
C LYS A 151 -13.28 -6.64 -30.13
N PHE A 152 -14.21 -7.24 -29.42
CA PHE A 152 -15.62 -7.22 -29.76
C PHE A 152 -16.23 -5.89 -29.35
N GLY A 153 -17.01 -5.30 -30.25
CA GLY A 153 -17.77 -4.08 -30.00
C GLY A 153 -19.07 -4.06 -30.79
N TRP A 154 -19.77 -2.92 -30.76
CA TRP A 154 -21.09 -2.75 -31.39
C TRP A 154 -21.13 -3.07 -32.90
N GLN A 155 -20.02 -2.86 -33.61
CA GLN A 155 -19.89 -3.15 -35.05
C GLN A 155 -19.19 -4.49 -35.32
N GLY A 156 -19.17 -5.39 -34.33
CA GLY A 156 -18.47 -6.67 -34.40
C GLY A 156 -16.99 -6.57 -34.01
N TRP A 157 -16.20 -7.53 -34.50
CA TRP A 157 -14.79 -7.69 -34.17
C TRP A 157 -13.90 -6.68 -34.90
N LYS A 158 -13.02 -6.00 -34.14
CA LYS A 158 -12.05 -5.05 -34.69
C LYS A 158 -10.63 -5.36 -34.22
N PRO A 159 -9.63 -5.31 -35.12
CA PRO A 159 -8.23 -5.48 -34.73
C PRO A 159 -7.76 -4.28 -33.90
N ILE A 160 -6.96 -4.55 -32.86
CA ILE A 160 -6.39 -3.55 -31.95
C ILE A 160 -4.88 -3.73 -31.89
N LYS A 161 -4.13 -2.63 -32.00
CA LYS A 161 -2.65 -2.65 -31.96
C LYS A 161 -2.09 -2.92 -30.57
N THR A 162 -2.83 -2.54 -29.53
CA THR A 162 -2.42 -2.69 -28.14
C THR A 162 -2.86 -4.06 -27.61
N ILE A 163 -1.87 -4.90 -27.28
CA ILE A 163 -2.08 -6.27 -26.83
C ILE A 163 -1.83 -6.34 -25.33
N HIS A 164 -2.90 -6.16 -24.57
CA HIS A 164 -2.95 -6.25 -23.11
C HIS A 164 -4.16 -7.08 -22.69
N MET A 165 -4.12 -7.62 -21.47
CA MET A 165 -5.30 -8.19 -20.84
C MET A 165 -6.46 -7.18 -20.85
N ASP A 166 -7.65 -7.71 -20.97
CA ASP A 166 -8.87 -6.96 -20.77
C ASP A 166 -9.09 -6.65 -19.30
N SER A 167 -9.77 -5.52 -19.08
CA SER A 167 -10.22 -5.07 -17.77
C SER A 167 -11.73 -4.88 -17.82
N TRP A 168 -12.45 -5.34 -16.80
CA TRP A 168 -13.90 -5.17 -16.70
C TRP A 168 -14.26 -4.51 -15.38
N ARG A 169 -14.76 -3.27 -15.46
CA ARG A 169 -15.19 -2.50 -14.29
C ARG A 169 -16.59 -2.90 -13.85
N VAL A 170 -16.83 -2.84 -12.54
CA VAL A 170 -18.15 -3.09 -11.93
C VAL A 170 -19.20 -2.10 -12.44
N SER A 171 -18.79 -0.84 -12.66
CA SER A 171 -19.59 0.19 -13.32
C SER A 171 -18.70 1.22 -14.00
N LEU A 172 -19.28 2.07 -14.85
CA LEU A 172 -18.56 3.16 -15.54
C LEU A 172 -17.83 4.12 -14.59
N TYR A 173 -18.33 4.27 -13.36
CA TYR A 173 -17.79 5.18 -12.34
C TYR A 173 -17.01 4.46 -11.23
N SER A 174 -16.94 3.14 -11.28
CA SER A 174 -16.19 2.37 -10.28
C SER A 174 -14.68 2.39 -10.59
N TYR A 175 -13.88 2.47 -9.52
CA TYR A 175 -12.45 2.16 -9.56
C TYR A 175 -12.17 0.67 -9.36
N GLU A 176 -13.19 -0.12 -9.03
CA GLU A 176 -13.11 -1.56 -8.84
C GLU A 176 -13.30 -2.31 -10.17
N TYR A 177 -12.51 -3.37 -10.32
CA TYR A 177 -12.56 -4.28 -11.45
C TYR A 177 -12.98 -5.66 -10.98
N TYR A 178 -13.74 -6.35 -11.82
CA TYR A 178 -13.96 -7.78 -11.62
C TYR A 178 -12.64 -8.53 -11.81
N PRO A 179 -12.40 -9.61 -11.03
CA PRO A 179 -11.19 -10.41 -11.13
C PRO A 179 -11.11 -11.13 -12.47
N ALA A 180 -9.90 -11.57 -12.83
CA ALA A 180 -9.62 -12.32 -14.03
C ALA A 180 -9.04 -13.69 -13.68
N PHE A 181 -9.57 -14.73 -14.31
CA PHE A 181 -9.14 -16.11 -14.14
C PHE A 181 -8.75 -16.72 -15.48
N VAL A 182 -7.82 -17.66 -15.42
CA VAL A 182 -7.37 -18.43 -16.58
C VAL A 182 -7.95 -19.83 -16.45
N GLY A 183 -8.54 -20.34 -17.53
CA GLY A 183 -9.02 -21.71 -17.59
C GLY A 183 -7.89 -22.72 -17.47
N SER A 184 -8.27 -23.96 -17.18
CA SER A 184 -7.39 -25.10 -17.18
C SER A 184 -6.67 -25.21 -18.53
N ILE A 185 -5.36 -25.41 -18.46
CA ILE A 185 -4.52 -25.52 -19.65
C ILE A 185 -4.07 -26.97 -19.74
N SER A 186 -4.63 -27.70 -20.70
CA SER A 186 -4.19 -29.07 -20.97
C SER A 186 -2.76 -29.07 -21.51
N ARG A 187 -2.01 -30.12 -21.20
CA ARG A 187 -0.67 -30.31 -21.75
C ARG A 187 -0.68 -30.36 -23.28
N GLU A 188 -1.75 -30.93 -23.86
CA GLU A 188 -1.94 -31.05 -25.31
C GLU A 188 -2.07 -29.69 -25.99
N THR A 189 -2.68 -28.70 -25.32
CA THR A 189 -2.79 -27.34 -25.85
C THR A 189 -1.42 -26.68 -26.01
N ILE A 190 -0.49 -26.92 -25.07
CA ILE A 190 0.83 -26.26 -25.04
C ILE A 190 1.91 -27.05 -25.78
N GLN A 191 1.82 -28.38 -25.80
CA GLN A 191 2.84 -29.24 -26.40
C GLN A 191 2.98 -28.99 -27.91
N GLY A 192 4.23 -28.79 -28.37
CA GLY A 192 4.54 -28.45 -29.75
C GLY A 192 4.05 -27.07 -30.20
N SER A 193 3.61 -26.21 -29.28
CA SER A 193 3.17 -24.84 -29.57
C SER A 193 4.30 -23.81 -29.49
N CYS A 194 4.00 -22.58 -29.89
CA CYS A 194 4.88 -21.44 -29.67
C CYS A 194 5.18 -21.23 -28.17
N LEU A 195 4.31 -21.73 -27.27
CA LEU A 195 4.44 -21.62 -25.81
C LEU A 195 4.99 -22.87 -25.12
N GLU A 196 5.45 -23.88 -25.86
CA GLU A 196 5.90 -25.18 -25.31
C GLU A 196 6.92 -25.06 -24.17
N TYR A 197 7.88 -24.13 -24.29
CA TYR A 197 8.92 -23.90 -23.30
C TYR A 197 8.72 -22.59 -22.53
N SER A 198 7.49 -22.10 -22.46
CA SER A 198 7.19 -20.82 -21.82
C SER A 198 7.01 -20.89 -20.31
N GLN A 199 6.91 -22.07 -19.69
CA GLN A 199 6.57 -22.19 -18.26
C GLN A 199 5.30 -21.41 -17.88
N LEU A 200 4.29 -21.45 -18.75
CA LEU A 200 3.04 -20.72 -18.59
C LEU A 200 2.27 -21.13 -17.34
N ASP A 201 2.31 -22.42 -17.00
CA ASP A 201 1.79 -23.01 -15.76
C ASP A 201 2.35 -22.29 -14.53
N ARG A 202 3.67 -22.18 -14.44
CA ARG A 202 4.34 -21.46 -13.34
C ARG A 202 4.02 -19.97 -13.36
N ALA A 203 3.95 -19.35 -14.55
CA ALA A 203 3.58 -17.94 -14.64
C ALA A 203 2.17 -17.66 -14.08
N ILE A 204 1.23 -18.60 -14.27
CA ILE A 204 -0.12 -18.52 -13.71
C ILE A 204 -0.10 -18.72 -12.18
N GLU A 205 0.69 -19.66 -11.66
CA GLU A 205 0.88 -19.85 -10.21
C GLU A 205 1.42 -18.60 -9.51
N TYR A 206 2.27 -17.83 -10.20
CA TYR A 206 2.80 -16.55 -9.73
C TYR A 206 1.87 -15.36 -10.02
N GLU A 207 0.66 -15.61 -10.53
CA GLU A 207 -0.34 -14.59 -10.86
C GLU A 207 0.15 -13.53 -11.86
N PHE A 208 1.10 -13.87 -12.74
CA PHE A 208 1.56 -12.95 -13.77
C PHE A 208 0.46 -12.71 -14.81
N PRO A 209 0.32 -11.48 -15.35
CA PRO A 209 -0.70 -11.18 -16.35
C PRO A 209 -0.49 -12.02 -17.62
N LEU A 210 -1.44 -12.93 -17.90
CA LEU A 210 -1.33 -13.98 -18.92
C LEU A 210 -0.89 -13.46 -20.30
N ILE A 211 -1.59 -12.45 -20.83
CA ILE A 211 -1.36 -11.94 -22.19
C ILE A 211 -0.01 -11.21 -22.28
N GLU A 212 0.33 -10.44 -21.26
CA GLU A 212 1.61 -9.74 -21.16
C GLU A 212 2.76 -10.74 -21.02
N TYR A 213 2.56 -11.82 -20.26
CA TYR A 213 3.55 -12.89 -20.08
C TYR A 213 3.82 -13.60 -21.40
N ILE A 214 2.78 -14.04 -22.11
CA ILE A 214 2.91 -14.68 -23.43
C ILE A 214 3.63 -13.74 -24.39
N GLY A 215 3.20 -12.48 -24.48
CA GLY A 215 3.83 -11.49 -25.35
C GLY A 215 5.29 -11.17 -24.96
N PHE A 216 5.62 -11.28 -23.67
CA PHE A 216 6.98 -11.10 -23.16
C PHE A 216 7.89 -12.26 -23.53
N TYR A 217 7.44 -13.50 -23.33
CA TYR A 217 8.16 -14.72 -23.66
C TYR A 217 8.43 -14.83 -25.18
N LEU A 218 7.43 -14.58 -26.03
CA LEU A 218 7.61 -14.63 -27.49
C LEU A 218 8.67 -13.63 -27.99
N LYS A 219 8.78 -12.47 -27.32
CA LYS A 219 9.83 -11.48 -27.62
C LYS A 219 11.19 -11.83 -27.02
N ASN A 220 11.20 -12.59 -25.93
CA ASN A 220 12.38 -12.90 -25.14
C ASN A 220 12.36 -14.37 -24.69
N PRO A 221 12.67 -15.34 -25.58
CA PRO A 221 12.71 -16.75 -25.20
C PRO A 221 13.70 -17.09 -24.07
N SER A 222 14.65 -16.17 -23.80
CA SER A 222 15.58 -16.26 -22.67
C SER A 222 14.91 -16.32 -21.30
N VAL A 223 13.61 -16.01 -21.20
CA VAL A 223 12.79 -16.23 -20.00
C VAL A 223 12.87 -17.67 -19.50
N GLU A 224 12.99 -18.64 -20.40
CA GLU A 224 13.20 -20.04 -20.05
C GLU A 224 14.43 -20.22 -19.13
N TYR A 225 15.50 -19.47 -19.41
CA TYR A 225 16.70 -19.49 -18.58
C TYR A 225 16.47 -18.85 -17.21
N LEU A 226 15.65 -17.80 -17.11
CA LEU A 226 15.31 -17.18 -15.83
C LEU A 226 14.59 -18.16 -14.92
N TRP A 227 13.63 -18.92 -15.48
CA TRP A 227 12.96 -20.00 -14.75
C TRP A 227 13.92 -21.13 -14.34
N LYS A 228 14.74 -21.61 -15.26
CA LYS A 228 15.69 -22.72 -15.03
C LYS A 228 16.80 -22.37 -14.05
N SER A 229 17.14 -21.08 -13.93
CA SER A 229 18.16 -20.59 -13.00
C SER A 229 17.57 -20.03 -11.70
N HIS A 230 16.27 -20.21 -11.47
CA HIS A 230 15.57 -19.71 -10.28
C HIS A 230 15.67 -18.19 -10.07
N CYS A 231 15.88 -17.42 -11.13
CA CYS A 231 15.91 -15.95 -11.08
C CYS A 231 14.48 -15.37 -11.10
N ILE A 232 13.62 -15.86 -10.21
CA ILE A 232 12.21 -15.46 -10.11
C ILE A 232 12.03 -13.98 -9.73
N PRO A 233 12.83 -13.40 -8.81
CA PRO A 233 12.71 -11.99 -8.45
C PRO A 233 12.79 -11.03 -9.66
N LEU A 234 13.53 -11.40 -10.71
CA LEU A 234 13.59 -10.63 -11.96
C LEU A 234 12.28 -10.64 -12.75
N LEU A 235 11.55 -11.77 -12.74
CA LEU A 235 10.25 -11.88 -13.38
C LEU A 235 9.21 -11.09 -12.59
N GLU A 236 9.21 -11.20 -11.26
CA GLU A 236 8.36 -10.39 -10.38
C GLU A 236 8.61 -8.89 -10.59
N ASP A 237 9.87 -8.46 -10.61
CA ASP A 237 10.24 -7.08 -10.90
C ASP A 237 9.72 -6.63 -12.28
N TYR A 238 9.75 -7.50 -13.29
CA TYR A 238 9.29 -7.16 -14.63
C TYR A 238 7.76 -6.95 -14.67
N PHE A 239 7.00 -7.84 -14.03
CA PHE A 239 5.54 -7.81 -14.07
C PHE A 239 4.91 -6.86 -13.03
N HIS A 240 5.62 -6.55 -11.94
CA HIS A 240 5.14 -5.68 -10.86
C HIS A 240 5.62 -4.21 -10.94
N GLY A 241 6.29 -3.82 -12.04
CA GLY A 241 6.49 -2.40 -12.38
C GLY A 241 7.94 -1.92 -12.50
N SER A 242 8.93 -2.77 -12.26
CA SER A 242 10.36 -2.47 -12.29
C SER A 242 11.05 -2.84 -13.62
N ARG A 243 10.31 -2.77 -14.74
CA ARG A 243 10.80 -3.15 -16.09
C ARG A 243 12.10 -2.46 -16.51
N GLY A 244 12.31 -1.22 -16.06
CA GLY A 244 13.51 -0.44 -16.37
C GLY A 244 14.77 -1.06 -15.76
N ASP A 245 14.70 -1.48 -14.50
CA ASP A 245 15.83 -2.10 -13.82
C ASP A 245 16.10 -3.51 -14.35
N VAL A 246 15.07 -4.31 -14.66
CA VAL A 246 15.26 -5.63 -15.27
C VAL A 246 16.03 -5.52 -16.60
N ARG A 247 15.71 -4.54 -17.44
CA ARG A 247 16.42 -4.30 -18.72
C ARG A 247 17.87 -3.86 -18.55
N ARG A 248 18.20 -3.25 -17.41
CA ARG A 248 19.57 -2.85 -17.05
C ARG A 248 20.35 -4.02 -16.46
N ALA A 249 19.71 -4.83 -15.62
CA ALA A 249 20.30 -5.99 -14.96
C ALA A 249 20.57 -7.15 -15.92
N VAL A 250 19.65 -7.42 -16.86
CA VAL A 250 19.69 -8.61 -17.72
C VAL A 250 19.53 -8.28 -19.20
N ASN A 251 20.28 -9.01 -20.02
CA ASN A 251 20.16 -9.01 -21.46
C ASN A 251 19.09 -10.03 -21.92
N LEU A 252 17.83 -9.64 -21.93
CA LEU A 252 16.72 -10.52 -22.34
C LEU A 252 16.76 -10.99 -23.81
N LYS A 253 17.64 -10.40 -24.64
CA LYS A 253 17.88 -10.86 -26.03
C LYS A 253 19.00 -11.92 -26.13
N ALA A 254 19.57 -12.34 -25.00
CA ALA A 254 20.62 -13.34 -24.96
C ALA A 254 20.13 -14.68 -25.53
N LYS A 255 20.98 -15.35 -26.31
CA LYS A 255 20.72 -16.70 -26.84
C LYS A 255 21.26 -17.80 -25.93
N THR A 256 22.20 -17.46 -25.05
CA THR A 256 22.82 -18.38 -24.11
C THR A 256 22.65 -17.87 -22.68
N PHE A 257 22.71 -18.79 -21.72
CA PHE A 257 22.65 -18.46 -20.31
C PHE A 257 23.80 -17.53 -19.86
N LYS A 258 25.00 -17.73 -20.41
CA LYS A 258 26.18 -16.90 -20.09
C LYS A 258 26.00 -15.45 -20.51
N ASP A 259 25.32 -15.20 -21.63
CA ASP A 259 25.11 -13.85 -22.16
C ASP A 259 23.93 -13.11 -21.51
N LEU A 260 23.14 -13.82 -20.67
CA LEU A 260 21.97 -13.29 -19.99
C LEU A 260 22.38 -12.23 -18.96
N PHE A 261 23.44 -12.50 -18.20
CA PHE A 261 24.00 -11.60 -17.20
C PHE A 261 25.34 -11.07 -17.72
N ARG A 262 25.34 -9.83 -18.22
CA ARG A 262 26.51 -9.25 -18.88
C ARG A 262 27.68 -9.15 -17.90
N GLY A 263 28.78 -9.84 -18.19
CA GLY A 263 30.01 -9.75 -17.40
C GLY A 263 30.00 -10.50 -16.07
N ALA A 264 28.91 -11.21 -15.74
CA ALA A 264 28.83 -11.94 -14.48
C ALA A 264 29.68 -13.22 -14.49
N ASP A 265 30.45 -13.44 -13.43
CA ASP A 265 31.25 -14.65 -13.27
C ASP A 265 30.50 -15.81 -12.59
N LYS A 266 31.14 -16.98 -12.47
CA LYS A 266 30.53 -18.17 -11.85
C LYS A 266 30.15 -17.99 -10.38
N ARG A 267 30.79 -17.07 -9.66
CA ARG A 267 30.51 -16.78 -8.24
C ARG A 267 29.30 -15.87 -8.14
N GLU A 268 29.23 -14.82 -8.95
CA GLU A 268 28.05 -13.96 -9.06
C GLU A 268 26.81 -14.77 -9.43
N MET A 269 26.93 -15.69 -10.39
CA MET A 269 25.82 -16.54 -10.84
C MET A 269 25.24 -17.45 -9.76
N LYS A 270 25.95 -17.73 -8.66
CA LYS A 270 25.41 -18.48 -7.52
C LYS A 270 24.53 -17.62 -6.61
N ILE A 271 24.75 -16.30 -6.63
CA ILE A 271 24.10 -15.34 -5.75
C ILE A 271 22.94 -14.63 -6.46
N ILE A 272 23.07 -14.36 -7.76
CA ILE A 272 22.07 -13.67 -8.58
C ILE A 272 20.63 -14.21 -8.43
N PRO A 273 20.36 -15.53 -8.33
CA PRO A 273 18.98 -16.03 -8.25
C PRO A 273 18.14 -15.48 -7.08
N GLN A 274 18.77 -15.06 -5.99
CA GLN A 274 18.08 -14.47 -4.83
C GLN A 274 17.97 -12.94 -4.86
N LEU A 275 18.44 -12.29 -5.94
CA LEU A 275 18.51 -10.83 -6.03
C LEU A 275 17.44 -10.27 -6.95
N HIS A 276 16.85 -9.15 -6.53
CA HIS A 276 16.02 -8.31 -7.40
C HIS A 276 16.89 -7.55 -8.43
N ALA A 277 16.28 -7.07 -9.51
CA ALA A 277 16.95 -6.40 -10.63
C ALA A 277 17.83 -5.23 -10.17
N ARG A 278 17.30 -4.38 -9.29
CA ARG A 278 18.06 -3.26 -8.73
C ARG A 278 19.24 -3.75 -7.90
N GLU A 279 19.06 -4.80 -7.11
CA GLU A 279 20.12 -5.40 -6.29
C GLU A 279 21.21 -6.01 -7.17
N ILE A 280 20.87 -6.66 -8.27
CA ILE A 280 21.83 -7.20 -9.25
C ILE A 280 22.70 -6.09 -9.82
N ILE A 281 22.11 -4.95 -10.19
CA ILE A 281 22.87 -3.81 -10.75
C ILE A 281 23.92 -3.32 -9.76
N TRP A 282 23.53 -3.12 -8.50
CA TRP A 282 24.45 -2.65 -7.45
C TRP A 282 25.47 -3.71 -7.09
N PHE A 283 25.04 -4.96 -6.91
CA PHE A 283 25.91 -6.08 -6.58
C PHE A 283 26.99 -6.27 -7.65
N HIS A 284 26.60 -6.31 -8.93
CA HIS A 284 27.53 -6.47 -10.04
C HIS A 284 28.56 -5.34 -10.07
N TRP A 285 28.13 -4.08 -9.98
CA TRP A 285 29.04 -2.93 -9.96
C TRP A 285 30.02 -2.97 -8.77
N LEU A 286 29.51 -3.18 -7.55
CA LEU A 286 30.32 -3.23 -6.33
C LEU A 286 31.29 -4.42 -6.33
N TYR A 287 30.88 -5.57 -6.86
CA TYR A 287 31.71 -6.76 -6.98
C TYR A 287 32.85 -6.53 -7.98
N GLN A 288 32.55 -5.99 -9.16
CA GLN A 288 33.57 -5.70 -10.19
C GLN A 288 34.55 -4.62 -9.74
N ALA A 289 34.12 -3.65 -8.93
CA ALA A 289 35.00 -2.67 -8.28
C ALA A 289 35.87 -3.27 -7.14
N GLY A 290 35.62 -4.52 -6.76
CA GLY A 290 36.27 -5.21 -5.64
C GLY A 290 35.92 -4.62 -4.27
N VAL A 291 34.74 -4.00 -4.14
CA VAL A 291 34.21 -3.48 -2.87
C VAL A 291 33.67 -4.61 -2.02
N ILE A 292 32.89 -5.50 -2.63
CA ILE A 292 32.25 -6.64 -1.96
C ILE A 292 32.77 -7.98 -2.50
N ARG A 293 32.41 -9.05 -1.78
CA ARG A 293 32.62 -10.44 -2.21
C ARG A 293 31.29 -11.05 -2.65
N ALA A 294 31.38 -12.17 -3.37
CA ALA A 294 30.22 -12.94 -3.78
C ALA A 294 29.79 -13.92 -2.67
N ASP A 295 29.33 -13.35 -1.56
CA ASP A 295 28.81 -14.04 -0.37
C ASP A 295 27.57 -13.30 0.18
N GLN A 296 27.01 -13.80 1.28
CA GLN A 296 25.80 -13.21 1.87
C GLN A 296 26.04 -11.80 2.40
N ASP A 297 27.25 -11.49 2.87
CA ASP A 297 27.58 -10.16 3.34
C ASP A 297 27.54 -9.13 2.20
N GLY A 298 28.12 -9.48 1.04
CA GLY A 298 28.05 -8.67 -0.17
C GLY A 298 26.61 -8.47 -0.66
N VAL A 299 25.76 -9.48 -0.52
CA VAL A 299 24.32 -9.40 -0.82
C VAL A 299 23.63 -8.39 0.09
N ASP A 300 23.84 -8.51 1.40
CA ASP A 300 23.21 -7.63 2.38
C ASP A 300 23.66 -6.18 2.18
N TRP A 301 24.92 -5.96 1.79
CA TRP A 301 25.43 -4.65 1.40
C TRP A 301 24.76 -4.11 0.12
N ALA A 302 24.67 -4.92 -0.94
CA ALA A 302 24.04 -4.51 -2.20
C ALA A 302 22.54 -4.19 -2.05
N ARG A 303 21.85 -4.81 -1.09
CA ARG A 303 20.47 -4.49 -0.70
C ARG A 303 20.36 -3.17 0.06
N ALA A 304 21.32 -2.88 0.94
CA ALA A 304 21.29 -1.70 1.79
C ALA A 304 21.79 -0.42 1.09
N ARG A 305 22.87 -0.52 0.32
CA ARG A 305 23.56 0.61 -0.34
C ARG A 305 22.65 1.52 -1.18
N PRO A 306 21.65 1.02 -1.95
CA PRO A 306 20.79 1.87 -2.77
C PRO A 306 19.87 2.80 -1.96
N SER A 307 19.71 2.54 -0.65
CA SER A 307 18.95 3.41 0.26
C SER A 307 19.75 4.60 0.77
N PHE A 308 21.08 4.57 0.62
CA PHE A 308 21.98 5.65 1.03
C PHE A 308 22.12 6.67 -0.10
N ASN A 309 21.26 7.69 -0.07
CA ASN A 309 21.17 8.74 -1.09
C ASN A 309 22.20 9.88 -0.89
N HIS A 310 23.45 9.52 -0.59
CA HIS A 310 24.58 10.43 -0.60
C HIS A 310 25.58 9.98 -1.66
N ASP A 311 26.02 10.95 -2.47
CA ASP A 311 27.08 10.74 -3.44
C ASP A 311 28.40 10.52 -2.70
N ILE A 312 29.03 9.40 -3.00
CA ILE A 312 30.35 9.03 -2.49
C ILE A 312 31.21 8.79 -3.74
N PRO A 313 32.40 9.39 -3.85
CA PRO A 313 33.31 9.09 -4.95
C PRO A 313 33.57 7.58 -5.06
N ASP A 314 33.70 7.05 -6.27
CA ASP A 314 33.88 5.61 -6.50
C ASP A 314 35.05 5.03 -5.69
N ASP A 315 36.14 5.79 -5.54
CA ASP A 315 37.32 5.40 -4.76
C ASP A 315 37.03 5.23 -3.26
N ASP A 316 35.98 5.90 -2.75
CA ASP A 316 35.58 5.91 -1.34
C ASP A 316 34.53 4.84 -1.00
N GLU A 317 33.94 4.14 -1.98
CA GLU A 317 32.96 3.07 -1.73
C GLU A 317 33.56 1.94 -0.86
N LYS A 318 34.83 1.61 -1.07
CA LYS A 318 35.56 0.64 -0.22
C LYS A 318 35.72 1.13 1.21
N GLN A 319 35.85 2.43 1.41
CA GLN A 319 35.95 3.02 2.75
C GLN A 319 34.58 3.01 3.43
N LEU A 320 33.53 3.41 2.71
CA LEU A 320 32.16 3.37 3.20
C LEU A 320 31.76 1.96 3.63
N TYR A 321 31.94 0.97 2.76
CA TYR A 321 31.62 -0.43 3.06
C TYR A 321 32.37 -0.91 4.31
N ARG A 322 33.70 -0.73 4.37
CA ARG A 322 34.51 -1.13 5.55
C ARG A 322 34.09 -0.41 6.83
N TYR A 323 33.71 0.86 6.72
CA TYR A 323 33.25 1.63 7.87
C TYR A 323 31.91 1.11 8.38
N ILE A 324 30.91 0.99 7.51
CA ILE A 324 29.57 0.55 7.88
C ILE A 324 29.58 -0.91 8.36
N HIS A 325 30.38 -1.78 7.73
CA HIS A 325 30.58 -3.16 8.19
C HIS A 325 31.02 -3.21 9.65
N ARG A 326 32.08 -2.48 10.01
CA ARG A 326 32.57 -2.42 11.40
C ARG A 326 31.55 -1.84 12.37
N GLN A 327 30.80 -0.80 11.96
CA GLN A 327 29.76 -0.21 12.80
C GLN A 327 28.60 -1.19 13.02
N ALA A 328 28.18 -1.90 11.97
CA ALA A 328 27.12 -2.92 12.04
C ALA A 328 27.51 -4.10 12.95
N GLU A 329 28.73 -4.62 12.83
CA GLU A 329 29.26 -5.64 13.74
C GLU A 329 29.30 -5.16 15.19
N ARG A 330 29.75 -3.92 15.42
CA ARG A 330 29.83 -3.32 16.76
C ARG A 330 28.47 -3.20 17.43
N CYS A 331 27.44 -2.75 16.70
CA CYS A 331 26.12 -2.49 17.26
C CYS A 331 25.12 -3.65 17.07
N GLY A 332 25.49 -4.70 16.33
CA GLY A 332 24.61 -5.84 16.04
C GLY A 332 23.38 -5.48 15.21
N ARG A 333 23.47 -4.46 14.34
CA ARG A 333 22.35 -3.98 13.50
C ARG A 333 22.64 -4.16 12.02
N SER A 334 21.58 -4.16 11.20
CA SER A 334 21.70 -4.30 9.74
C SER A 334 22.36 -3.08 9.09
N TYR A 335 22.98 -3.29 7.93
CA TYR A 335 23.59 -2.21 7.13
C TYR A 335 22.61 -1.08 6.81
N THR A 336 21.34 -1.40 6.52
CA THR A 336 20.31 -0.39 6.25
C THR A 336 20.09 0.54 7.45
N SER A 337 20.09 0.01 8.68
CA SER A 337 19.94 0.83 9.88
C SER A 337 21.16 1.74 10.08
N VAL A 338 22.36 1.17 9.95
CA VAL A 338 23.61 1.90 10.19
C VAL A 338 23.84 2.97 9.11
N LEU A 339 23.52 2.68 7.84
CA LEU A 339 23.57 3.67 6.75
C LEU A 339 22.59 4.83 6.98
N ARG A 340 21.41 4.56 7.55
CA ARG A 340 20.44 5.61 7.88
C ARG A 340 21.00 6.53 8.96
N ASP A 341 21.52 5.97 10.05
CA ASP A 341 22.14 6.74 11.13
C ASP A 341 23.35 7.51 10.63
N TYR A 342 24.13 6.91 9.72
CA TYR A 342 25.27 7.58 9.11
C TYR A 342 24.83 8.77 8.24
N ALA A 343 23.79 8.60 7.44
CA ALA A 343 23.22 9.69 6.65
C ALA A 343 22.66 10.81 7.55
N ASP A 344 22.00 10.47 8.65
CA ASP A 344 21.53 11.44 9.65
C ASP A 344 22.70 12.19 10.30
N HIS A 345 23.75 11.47 10.67
CA HIS A 345 24.98 12.04 11.22
C HIS A 345 25.64 13.02 10.24
N LEU A 346 25.77 12.68 8.95
CA LEU A 346 26.31 13.57 7.93
C LEU A 346 25.48 14.86 7.80
N ARG A 347 24.15 14.74 7.75
CA ARG A 347 23.24 15.91 7.74
C ARG A 347 23.38 16.77 9.00
N GLN A 348 23.60 16.16 10.16
CA GLN A 348 23.82 16.90 11.40
C GLN A 348 25.13 17.68 11.40
N ILE A 349 26.21 17.11 10.86
CA ILE A 349 27.49 17.80 10.70
C ILE A 349 27.33 19.01 9.77
N GLU A 350 26.68 18.82 8.62
CA GLU A 350 26.43 19.89 7.65
C GLU A 350 25.64 21.06 8.26
N ARG A 351 24.59 20.74 9.03
CA ARG A 351 23.71 21.75 9.64
C ARG A 351 24.28 22.47 10.85
N LEU A 352 24.98 21.75 11.74
CA LEU A 352 25.46 22.31 13.01
C LEU A 352 26.88 22.86 12.93
N GLY A 353 27.65 22.44 11.93
CA GLY A 353 29.08 22.69 11.83
C GLY A 353 29.88 21.93 12.89
N GLY A 354 30.95 21.26 12.43
CA GLY A 354 31.82 20.45 13.28
C GLY A 354 31.28 19.07 13.60
N GLY A 355 32.19 18.11 13.75
CA GLY A 355 31.91 16.67 13.88
C GLY A 355 32.83 15.87 12.98
N GLU A 356 33.07 14.61 13.32
CA GLU A 356 33.94 13.72 12.55
C GLU A 356 33.15 13.04 11.45
N LEU A 357 33.68 13.02 10.22
CA LEU A 357 33.05 12.32 9.10
C LEU A 357 32.99 10.80 9.33
N TRP A 358 34.02 10.22 9.92
CA TRP A 358 34.13 8.76 10.15
C TRP A 358 34.32 8.45 11.64
N PRO A 359 33.32 8.71 12.51
CA PRO A 359 33.49 8.56 13.95
C PRO A 359 33.75 7.09 14.32
N HIS A 360 34.59 6.86 15.34
CA HIS A 360 34.88 5.50 15.80
C HIS A 360 33.62 4.76 16.31
N ASP A 361 32.71 5.48 16.98
CA ASP A 361 31.39 5.01 17.42
C ASP A 361 30.32 5.92 16.82
N LEU A 362 29.61 5.42 15.80
CA LEU A 362 28.58 6.20 15.11
C LEU A 362 27.42 6.57 16.03
N ASP A 363 27.01 5.65 16.90
CA ASP A 363 25.85 5.85 17.78
C ASP A 363 26.13 6.88 18.88
N GLU A 364 27.34 6.88 19.43
CA GLU A 364 27.79 7.91 20.34
C GLU A 364 27.89 9.28 19.64
N ALA A 365 28.49 9.33 18.45
CA ALA A 365 28.65 10.58 17.71
C ALA A 365 27.30 11.19 17.30
N HIS A 366 26.38 10.36 16.81
CA HIS A 366 25.01 10.75 16.45
C HIS A 366 24.23 11.26 17.66
N ARG A 367 24.33 10.59 18.83
CA ARG A 367 23.70 11.06 20.07
C ARG A 367 24.27 12.40 20.53
N ARG A 368 25.59 12.57 20.51
CA ARG A 368 26.27 13.81 20.92
C ARG A 368 25.83 15.00 20.06
N LEU A 369 25.76 14.83 18.74
CA LEU A 369 25.28 15.88 17.83
C LEU A 369 23.79 16.17 18.03
N SER A 370 22.96 15.15 18.21
CA SER A 370 21.53 15.33 18.54
C SER A 370 21.32 16.14 19.83
N ASP A 371 22.12 15.88 20.87
CA ASP A 371 22.04 16.64 22.12
C ASP A 371 22.54 18.08 21.99
N ARG A 372 23.58 18.31 21.19
CA ARG A 372 24.04 19.66 20.85
C ARG A 372 22.97 20.42 20.09
N GLU A 373 22.34 19.80 19.11
CA GLU A 373 21.23 20.39 18.36
C GLU A 373 20.09 20.81 19.28
N ARG A 374 19.65 19.90 20.15
CA ARG A 374 18.60 20.16 21.14
C ARG A 374 18.93 21.38 22.00
N LYS A 375 20.17 21.46 22.50
CA LYS A 375 20.65 22.60 23.29
C LYS A 375 20.62 23.92 22.50
N ILE A 376 21.02 23.92 21.24
CA ILE A 376 21.00 25.12 20.37
C ILE A 376 19.54 25.57 20.13
N GLN A 377 18.66 24.63 19.78
CA GLN A 377 17.24 24.93 19.58
C GLN A 377 16.59 25.48 20.87
N ASP A 378 16.87 24.87 22.01
CA ASP A 378 16.38 25.32 23.31
C ASP A 378 16.92 26.71 23.67
N GLN A 379 18.19 27.02 23.38
CA GLN A 379 18.77 28.35 23.63
C GLN A 379 18.14 29.44 22.76
N GLY A 380 17.97 29.19 21.46
CA GLY A 380 17.31 30.12 20.55
C GLY A 380 15.87 30.41 20.97
N LEU A 381 15.11 29.36 21.28
CA LEU A 381 13.75 29.49 21.80
C LEU A 381 13.71 30.19 23.16
N ASN A 382 14.61 29.89 24.10
CA ASN A 382 14.66 30.56 25.41
C ASN A 382 14.97 32.06 25.27
N GLY A 383 15.80 32.46 24.31
CA GLY A 383 15.99 33.87 23.94
C GLY A 383 14.67 34.55 23.54
N MET A 384 13.89 33.90 22.69
CA MET A 384 12.59 34.38 22.24
C MET A 384 11.55 34.38 23.37
N PHE A 385 11.51 33.35 24.23
CA PHE A 385 10.64 33.32 25.42
C PHE A 385 10.95 34.49 26.37
N ARG A 386 12.22 34.82 26.60
CA ARG A 386 12.61 36.01 27.38
C ARG A 386 12.09 37.31 26.74
N ALA A 387 12.20 37.45 25.42
CA ALA A 387 11.65 38.60 24.71
C ALA A 387 10.12 38.68 24.82
N ARG A 388 9.41 37.56 24.68
CA ARG A 388 7.95 37.48 24.86
C ARG A 388 7.53 37.80 26.28
N ARG A 389 8.25 37.31 27.29
CA ARG A 389 8.01 37.63 28.69
C ARG A 389 8.08 39.14 28.93
N ARG A 390 9.12 39.80 28.41
CA ARG A 390 9.29 41.27 28.50
C ARG A 390 8.14 42.01 27.80
N LEU A 391 7.80 41.59 26.58
CA LEU A 391 6.71 42.17 25.78
C LEU A 391 5.35 42.08 26.50
N TRP A 392 5.09 40.97 27.19
CA TRP A 392 3.81 40.68 27.86
C TRP A 392 3.80 40.99 29.35
N GLN A 393 4.82 41.67 29.90
CA GLN A 393 4.84 42.04 31.33
C GLN A 393 3.62 42.86 31.75
N TRP A 394 3.15 43.78 30.89
CA TRP A 394 1.99 44.61 31.18
C TRP A 394 0.67 43.82 31.32
N ALA A 395 0.64 42.59 30.80
CA ALA A 395 -0.48 41.67 30.89
C ALA A 395 -0.42 40.78 32.14
N VAL A 396 0.65 40.81 32.93
CA VAL A 396 0.69 40.13 34.24
C VAL A 396 -0.32 40.78 35.17
N TRP A 397 -1.13 39.97 35.84
CA TRP A 397 -2.19 40.47 36.71
C TRP A 397 -2.44 39.54 37.89
N ARG A 398 -2.74 40.13 39.05
CA ARG A 398 -3.09 39.43 40.29
C ARG A 398 -4.40 39.99 40.82
N HIS A 399 -5.38 39.13 41.04
CA HIS A 399 -6.72 39.50 41.48
C HIS A 399 -7.43 38.30 42.12
N ALA A 400 -8.29 38.52 43.11
CA ALA A 400 -9.11 37.48 43.75
C ALA A 400 -8.34 36.20 44.13
N GLY A 401 -7.14 36.34 44.72
CA GLY A 401 -6.32 35.19 45.15
C GLY A 401 -5.71 34.38 44.01
N MET A 402 -5.70 34.88 42.77
CA MET A 402 -5.13 34.24 41.58
C MET A 402 -4.15 35.19 40.87
N PHE A 403 -3.24 34.64 40.09
CA PHE A 403 -2.39 35.42 39.19
C PHE A 403 -2.15 34.72 37.85
N ILE A 404 -1.93 35.53 36.81
CA ILE A 404 -1.60 35.08 35.47
C ILE A 404 -0.30 35.73 34.99
N ARG A 405 0.58 34.92 34.39
CA ARG A 405 1.85 35.39 33.82
C ARG A 405 2.21 34.63 32.54
N PRO A 406 2.97 35.23 31.61
CA PRO A 406 3.47 34.49 30.45
C PRO A 406 4.38 33.35 30.90
N ILE A 407 4.42 32.29 30.10
CA ILE A 407 5.31 31.16 30.33
C ILE A 407 6.78 31.57 30.17
N ASP A 408 7.66 31.00 31.00
CA ASP A 408 8.97 31.54 31.30
C ASP A 408 10.05 31.02 30.34
N SER A 409 10.00 29.74 29.99
CA SER A 409 11.03 29.06 29.21
C SER A 409 10.48 27.85 28.45
N VAL A 410 11.28 27.32 27.53
CA VAL A 410 11.00 26.03 26.87
C VAL A 410 10.87 24.92 27.91
N LYS A 411 11.73 24.92 28.93
CA LYS A 411 11.67 23.94 30.02
C LYS A 411 10.36 24.04 30.81
N GLU A 412 9.88 25.25 31.09
CA GLU A 412 8.61 25.43 31.80
C GLU A 412 7.42 24.94 30.99
N ILE A 413 7.33 25.24 29.68
CA ILE A 413 6.20 24.79 28.84
C ILE A 413 6.19 23.28 28.60
N THR A 414 7.38 22.65 28.54
CA THR A 414 7.48 21.19 28.47
C THR A 414 7.01 20.54 29.77
N LEU A 415 7.52 20.98 30.93
CA LEU A 415 7.05 20.48 32.23
C LEU A 415 5.57 20.77 32.48
N GLU A 416 5.06 21.89 31.97
CA GLU A 416 3.65 22.24 32.06
C GLU A 416 2.78 21.21 31.35
N GLY A 417 3.16 20.82 30.12
CA GLY A 417 2.44 19.82 29.33
C GLY A 417 2.51 18.42 29.94
N GLU A 418 3.68 18.01 30.40
CA GLU A 418 3.88 16.73 31.08
C GLU A 418 3.05 16.61 32.36
N ARG A 419 3.06 17.64 33.21
CA ARG A 419 2.33 17.63 34.49
C ARG A 419 0.81 17.81 34.32
N GLN A 420 0.39 18.53 33.29
CA GLN A 420 -1.03 18.68 32.99
C GLN A 420 -1.60 17.57 32.10
N ASP A 421 -0.78 16.65 31.59
CA ASP A 421 -1.16 15.63 30.60
C ASP A 421 -1.95 16.25 29.43
N ASN A 422 -1.38 17.33 28.88
CA ASN A 422 -2.01 18.13 27.83
C ASN A 422 -1.01 18.55 26.75
N CYS A 423 -1.52 19.03 25.61
CA CYS A 423 -0.70 19.31 24.44
C CYS A 423 0.01 20.67 24.47
N VAL A 424 0.08 21.37 25.62
CA VAL A 424 0.62 22.75 25.67
C VAL A 424 2.09 22.83 25.25
N ALA A 425 2.86 21.75 25.43
CA ALA A 425 4.26 21.65 24.96
C ALA A 425 4.38 21.86 23.44
N GLY A 426 3.40 21.41 22.65
CA GLY A 426 3.36 21.59 21.19
C GLY A 426 3.19 23.05 20.74
N TYR A 427 2.93 23.99 21.65
CA TYR A 427 2.78 25.41 21.36
C TYR A 427 4.09 26.20 21.55
N ALA A 428 5.18 25.57 22.00
CA ALA A 428 6.45 26.24 22.34
C ALA A 428 7.01 27.10 21.19
N LYS A 429 7.06 26.55 19.96
CA LYS A 429 7.55 27.28 18.77
C LYS A 429 6.64 28.45 18.41
N ARG A 430 5.32 28.25 18.38
CA ARG A 430 4.33 29.32 18.08
C ARG A 430 4.35 30.42 19.14
N HIS A 431 4.59 30.07 20.40
CA HIS A 431 4.75 31.02 21.49
C HIS A 431 6.01 31.89 21.30
N ALA A 432 7.16 31.25 21.08
CA ALA A 432 8.42 31.93 20.79
C ALA A 432 8.29 32.91 19.62
N GLU A 433 7.74 32.45 18.49
CA GLU A 433 7.52 33.24 17.27
C GLU A 433 6.48 34.36 17.45
N GLY A 434 5.69 34.35 18.53
CA GLY A 434 4.67 35.35 18.81
C GLY A 434 3.39 35.20 17.99
N ARG A 435 3.15 34.02 17.41
CA ARG A 435 1.88 33.68 16.77
C ARG A 435 0.78 33.44 17.79
N THR A 436 1.17 33.03 19.00
CA THR A 436 0.30 32.83 20.15
C THR A 436 1.03 33.20 21.43
N VAL A 437 0.33 33.42 22.53
CA VAL A 437 0.94 33.67 23.84
C VAL A 437 0.36 32.69 24.84
N ILE A 438 1.23 31.92 25.46
CA ILE A 438 0.84 30.96 26.49
C ILE A 438 1.09 31.63 27.84
N PHE A 439 0.04 31.69 28.64
CA PHE A 439 0.08 32.14 30.02
C PHE A 439 -0.21 30.98 30.95
N VAL A 440 0.43 31.01 32.12
CA VAL A 440 0.09 30.13 33.24
C VAL A 440 -0.79 30.88 34.22
N LEU A 441 -1.93 30.29 34.56
CA LEU A 441 -2.85 30.76 35.58
C LEU A 441 -2.66 29.92 36.84
N ARG A 442 -2.54 30.58 37.99
CA ARG A 442 -2.19 29.97 39.27
C ARG A 442 -3.00 30.56 40.41
N ARG A 443 -3.22 29.76 41.46
CA ARG A 443 -3.72 30.25 42.74
C ARG A 443 -2.55 30.86 43.53
N ALA A 444 -2.78 31.99 44.19
CA ALA A 444 -1.73 32.73 44.89
C ALA A 444 -1.21 31.98 46.13
N ASN A 445 -2.02 31.11 46.73
CA ASN A 445 -1.65 30.26 47.86
C ASN A 445 -0.84 29.01 47.44
N ASP A 446 -0.82 28.67 46.15
CA ASP A 446 0.00 27.58 45.60
C ASP A 446 0.55 27.94 44.21
N PRO A 447 1.54 28.85 44.15
CA PRO A 447 2.03 29.43 42.89
C PRO A 447 2.81 28.44 42.03
N THR A 448 3.29 27.34 42.61
CA THR A 448 4.14 26.33 41.93
C THR A 448 3.33 25.18 41.35
N LYS A 449 2.12 24.94 41.85
CA LYS A 449 1.25 23.88 41.36
C LYS A 449 0.52 24.30 40.09
N ASN A 450 0.58 23.42 39.09
CA ASN A 450 -0.14 23.56 37.84
C ASN A 450 -1.66 23.66 38.09
N TRP A 451 -2.32 24.61 37.43
CA TRP A 451 -3.78 24.77 37.56
C TRP A 451 -4.46 24.92 36.21
N HIS A 452 -4.21 26.01 35.49
CA HIS A 452 -4.70 26.20 34.12
C HIS A 452 -3.63 26.85 33.23
N THR A 453 -3.72 26.58 31.94
CA THR A 453 -2.96 27.24 30.87
C THR A 453 -3.91 28.01 29.95
N VAL A 454 -3.53 29.23 29.60
CA VAL A 454 -4.33 30.14 28.76
C VAL A 454 -3.57 30.44 27.47
N GLU A 455 -4.19 30.18 26.33
CA GLU A 455 -3.67 30.56 25.01
C GLU A 455 -4.37 31.84 24.53
N LEU A 456 -3.61 32.92 24.37
CA LEU A 456 -4.07 34.22 23.90
C LEU A 456 -3.55 34.50 22.48
N ILE A 457 -4.40 35.04 21.61
CA ILE A 457 -4.01 35.54 20.29
C ILE A 457 -3.57 37.02 20.42
N PRO A 458 -2.29 37.36 20.18
CA PRO A 458 -1.74 38.71 20.36
C PRO A 458 -2.54 39.84 19.70
N GLY A 459 -2.91 39.69 18.43
CA GLY A 459 -3.46 40.79 17.62
C GLY A 459 -4.87 41.20 18.05
N THR A 460 -5.68 40.23 18.44
CA THR A 460 -7.09 40.43 18.79
C THR A 460 -7.31 40.53 20.31
N LEU A 461 -6.34 40.10 21.12
CA LEU A 461 -6.48 39.88 22.57
C LEU A 461 -7.65 38.94 22.91
N THR A 462 -7.90 37.94 22.06
CA THR A 462 -8.91 36.91 22.28
C THR A 462 -8.25 35.68 22.87
N VAL A 463 -8.82 35.14 23.94
CA VAL A 463 -8.41 33.85 24.50
C VAL A 463 -8.96 32.76 23.59
N ARG A 464 -8.05 31.98 23.00
CA ARG A 464 -8.39 30.85 22.16
C ARG A 464 -8.82 29.65 23.00
N GLN A 465 -8.19 29.47 24.15
CA GLN A 465 -8.52 28.41 25.09
C GLN A 465 -7.97 28.70 26.50
N CYS A 466 -8.68 28.21 27.51
CA CYS A 466 -8.22 28.07 28.89
C CYS A 466 -8.48 26.61 29.31
N ARG A 467 -7.41 25.85 29.58
CA ARG A 467 -7.48 24.40 29.83
C ARG A 467 -6.72 24.03 31.09
N GLY A 468 -7.27 23.09 31.86
CA GLY A 468 -6.63 22.47 33.02
C GLY A 468 -6.09 21.07 32.70
N TYR A 469 -5.86 20.27 33.75
CA TYR A 469 -5.39 18.89 33.67
C TYR A 469 -6.24 18.04 32.69
N LYS A 470 -5.59 17.23 31.83
CA LYS A 470 -6.20 16.40 30.77
C LYS A 470 -7.13 17.17 29.82
N ASN A 471 -6.74 18.39 29.45
CA ASN A 471 -7.53 19.29 28.59
C ASN A 471 -8.95 19.60 29.14
N ARG A 472 -9.17 19.43 30.44
CA ARG A 472 -10.45 19.80 31.08
C ARG A 472 -10.74 21.28 30.89
N GLU A 473 -12.02 21.61 30.82
CA GLU A 473 -12.48 22.99 30.75
C GLU A 473 -12.06 23.78 31.99
N ALA A 474 -11.97 25.10 31.82
CA ALA A 474 -11.64 26.00 32.91
C ALA A 474 -12.69 25.89 34.03
N THR A 475 -12.23 25.83 35.28
CA THR A 475 -13.15 25.95 36.42
C THR A 475 -13.87 27.30 36.37
N PRO A 476 -15.10 27.43 36.88
CA PRO A 476 -15.84 28.71 36.85
C PRO A 476 -15.04 29.89 37.42
N GLU A 477 -14.28 29.66 38.48
CA GLU A 477 -13.35 30.64 39.09
C GLU A 477 -12.25 31.09 38.11
N ALA A 478 -11.69 30.15 37.35
CA ALA A 478 -10.62 30.41 36.39
C ALA A 478 -11.16 31.15 35.16
N GLN A 479 -12.36 30.77 34.70
CA GLN A 479 -13.03 31.45 33.59
C GLN A 479 -13.39 32.89 33.96
N ALA A 480 -13.99 33.12 35.13
CA ALA A 480 -14.32 34.47 35.62
C ALA A 480 -13.07 35.36 35.74
N PHE A 481 -11.95 34.81 36.23
CA PHE A 481 -10.67 35.52 36.27
C PHE A 481 -10.17 35.88 34.87
N VAL A 482 -10.18 34.91 33.93
CA VAL A 482 -9.70 35.12 32.55
C VAL A 482 -10.55 36.15 31.82
N ASP A 483 -11.87 36.16 32.01
CA ASP A 483 -12.77 37.14 31.39
C ASP A 483 -12.49 38.56 31.90
N ALA A 484 -12.37 38.72 33.23
CA ALA A 484 -12.00 40.00 33.84
C ALA A 484 -10.61 40.47 33.38
N TRP A 485 -9.67 39.53 33.24
CA TRP A 485 -8.33 39.80 32.73
C TRP A 485 -8.35 40.29 31.28
N VAL A 486 -9.08 39.63 30.38
CA VAL A 486 -9.21 40.02 28.97
C VAL A 486 -9.84 41.41 28.82
N GLN A 487 -10.88 41.71 29.61
CA GLN A 487 -11.49 43.05 29.62
C GLN A 487 -10.48 44.12 30.04
N ARG A 488 -9.69 43.85 31.07
CA ARG A 488 -8.60 44.73 31.49
C ARG A 488 -7.59 44.96 30.37
N LEU A 489 -7.15 43.90 29.67
CA LEU A 489 -6.18 44.04 28.58
C LEU A 489 -6.72 44.92 27.44
N LYS A 490 -7.99 44.75 27.08
CA LYS A 490 -8.66 45.57 26.05
C LYS A 490 -8.74 47.03 26.47
N ASN A 491 -9.17 47.31 27.71
CA ASN A 491 -9.24 48.67 28.25
C ASN A 491 -7.87 49.37 28.23
N ILE A 492 -6.80 48.67 28.63
CA ILE A 492 -5.43 49.21 28.58
C ILE A 492 -4.99 49.47 27.14
N ARG A 493 -5.30 48.57 26.20
CA ARG A 493 -4.98 48.76 24.78
C ARG A 493 -5.70 49.98 24.21
N ASP A 494 -6.98 50.15 24.53
CA ASP A 494 -7.80 51.23 24.01
C ASP A 494 -7.40 52.58 24.62
N GLN A 495 -6.99 52.61 25.90
CA GLN A 495 -6.38 53.79 26.52
C GLN A 495 -5.06 54.16 25.84
N ARG A 496 -4.16 53.19 25.60
CA ARG A 496 -2.89 53.44 24.91
C ARG A 496 -3.06 53.91 23.46
N ARG A 497 -4.13 53.47 22.77
CA ARG A 497 -4.50 53.95 21.42
C ARG A 497 -5.08 55.36 21.39
N LYS A 498 -5.67 55.83 22.50
CA LYS A 498 -6.20 57.20 22.62
C LYS A 498 -5.12 58.21 23.04
N SER A 499 -4.01 57.73 23.61
CA SER A 499 -2.88 58.55 24.09
C SER A 499 -1.67 58.55 23.15
N ALA A 500 -1.75 57.85 22.01
CA ALA A 500 -0.76 57.81 20.93
C ALA A 500 -1.40 58.41 19.67
#